data_AF-A0A356J801-F1
#
_entry.id   AF-A0A356J801-F1
#
_cell.length_a   1.000
_cell.length_b   1.000
_cell.length_c   1.000
_cell.angle_alpha   90.00
_cell.angle_beta   90.00
_cell.angle_gamma   90.00
#
_symmetry.space_group_name_H-M   'P 1'
#
loop_
_entity.id
_entity.type
_entity.pdbx_description
1 polymer ?
#
loop_
_entity_poly.entity_id
_entity_poly.type
_entity_poly.pdbx_seq_one_letter_code
_entity_poly.pdbx_strand_id
1 'polypeptide(L)'
;MKILIFTEGTIFMHMAGVGRTREERVKQVKDKETSVYDFVSYVPIGNVVEKLNGWKEQGAEIAYLTSRQNFEEVEIIHTLLFKYKFPQGELFFRKQGEEYKDVAERFMPDILIEDDCESIGGSLEMTYTNIDSEKKKKIKSVSVKEFGGMDHLPDNIQEFS
;
A
#
# COMPACT_ATOMS: atom_id res chain seq x y z
N MET A 1 -17.33 -4.56 -2.40
CA MET A 1 -16.35 -4.53 -1.30
C MET A 1 -15.30 -3.50 -1.65
N LYS A 2 -15.11 -2.47 -0.82
CA LYS A 2 -14.11 -1.41 -0.99
C LYS A 2 -12.81 -1.81 -0.32
N ILE A 3 -11.71 -1.80 -1.08
CA ILE A 3 -10.39 -2.17 -0.60
C ILE A 3 -9.48 -0.95 -0.77
N LEU A 4 -8.93 -0.45 0.34
CA LEU A 4 -7.91 0.59 0.34
C LEU A 4 -6.54 -0.06 0.54
N ILE A 5 -5.59 0.23 -0.33
CA ILE A 5 -4.29 -0.43 -0.37
C ILE A 5 -3.18 0.61 -0.32
N PHE A 6 -2.25 0.47 0.63
CA PHE A 6 -1.05 1.29 0.65
C PHE A 6 -0.14 1.01 -0.55
N THR A 7 0.56 2.04 -1.06
CA THR A 7 1.39 1.90 -2.26
C THR A 7 2.80 1.42 -1.94
N GLU A 8 3.64 2.29 -1.38
CA GLU A 8 5.04 1.97 -1.09
C GLU A 8 5.15 0.95 0.04
N GLY A 9 6.11 0.03 -0.05
CA GLY A 9 6.31 -1.02 0.96
C GLY A 9 5.30 -2.18 0.88
N THR A 10 4.10 -1.91 0.34
CA THR A 10 3.01 -2.90 0.21
C THR A 10 2.93 -3.48 -1.20
N ILE A 11 2.71 -2.64 -2.23
CA ILE A 11 2.57 -3.08 -3.64
C ILE A 11 3.73 -2.62 -4.53
N PHE A 12 4.47 -1.60 -4.11
CA PHE A 12 5.66 -1.11 -4.79
C PHE A 12 6.90 -1.17 -3.89
N MET A 13 8.05 -1.42 -4.51
CA MET A 13 9.38 -1.28 -3.89
C MET A 13 10.33 -0.52 -4.82
N HIS A 14 11.42 0.01 -4.25
CA HIS A 14 12.50 0.62 -5.01
C HIS A 14 13.21 -0.40 -5.90
N MET A 15 13.66 0.04 -7.09
CA MET A 15 14.30 -0.84 -8.08
C MET A 15 15.51 -1.61 -7.53
N ALA A 16 16.31 -0.97 -6.68
CA ALA A 16 17.50 -1.62 -6.11
C ALA A 16 17.18 -2.76 -5.13
N GLY A 17 15.91 -2.91 -4.73
CA GLY A 17 15.41 -4.06 -3.97
C GLY A 17 15.15 -5.31 -4.83
N VAL A 18 15.19 -5.21 -6.16
CA VAL A 18 15.03 -6.36 -7.05
C VAL A 18 16.17 -7.37 -6.84
N GLY A 19 15.81 -8.64 -6.68
CA GLY A 19 16.77 -9.72 -6.40
C GLY A 19 17.30 -9.74 -4.96
N ARG A 20 16.87 -8.80 -4.11
CA ARG A 20 17.22 -8.76 -2.67
C ARG A 20 16.22 -9.52 -1.83
N THR A 21 16.64 -10.00 -0.66
CA THR A 21 15.72 -10.52 0.36
C THR A 21 14.90 -9.37 0.96
N ARG A 22 13.82 -9.72 1.67
CA ARG A 22 13.01 -8.73 2.39
C ARG A 22 13.85 -7.95 3.40
N GLU A 23 14.67 -8.67 4.18
CA GLU A 23 15.49 -8.09 5.25
C GLU A 23 16.53 -7.10 4.68
N GLU A 24 17.10 -7.42 3.52
CA GLU A 24 17.97 -6.50 2.80
C GLU A 24 17.20 -5.24 2.38
N ARG A 25 16.01 -5.36 1.79
CA ARG A 25 15.18 -4.20 1.37
C ARG A 25 14.84 -3.30 2.56
N VAL A 26 14.40 -3.88 3.68
CA VAL A 26 14.14 -3.15 4.93
C VAL A 26 15.40 -2.43 5.41
N LYS A 27 16.56 -3.09 5.33
CA LYS A 27 17.85 -2.48 5.67
C LYS A 27 18.18 -1.28 4.78
N GLN A 28 17.93 -1.36 3.47
CA GLN A 28 18.16 -0.22 2.55
C GLN A 28 17.36 1.02 2.95
N VAL A 29 16.12 0.83 3.42
CA VAL A 29 15.28 1.93 3.93
C VAL A 29 15.84 2.48 5.24
N LYS A 30 16.19 1.61 6.20
CA LYS A 30 16.78 2.01 7.49
C LYS A 30 18.08 2.78 7.30
N ASP A 31 18.90 2.36 6.34
CA ASP A 31 20.18 3.00 5.99
C ASP A 31 19.99 4.25 5.11
N LYS A 32 18.76 4.56 4.67
CA LYS A 32 18.42 5.71 3.82
C LYS A 32 19.24 5.73 2.52
N GLU A 33 19.41 4.58 1.89
CA GLU A 33 20.09 4.49 0.60
C GLU A 33 19.42 5.40 -0.43
N THR A 34 20.22 6.07 -1.27
CA THR A 34 19.70 7.02 -2.27
C THR A 34 18.65 6.41 -3.20
N SER A 35 18.80 5.12 -3.52
CA SER A 35 17.88 4.37 -4.37
C SER A 35 16.46 4.26 -3.82
N VAL A 36 16.27 4.36 -2.50
CA VAL A 36 14.96 4.35 -1.83
C VAL A 36 14.17 5.63 -2.14
N TYR A 37 14.83 6.71 -2.54
CA TYR A 37 14.17 7.97 -2.89
C TYR A 37 13.95 8.12 -4.40
N ASP A 38 14.35 7.15 -5.22
CA ASP A 38 14.11 7.13 -6.67
C ASP A 38 12.74 6.52 -6.99
N PHE A 39 11.68 7.24 -6.64
CA PHE A 39 10.29 6.79 -6.79
C PHE A 39 9.93 6.48 -8.25
N VAL A 40 10.52 7.18 -9.22
CA VAL A 40 10.25 6.97 -10.66
C VAL A 40 10.62 5.56 -11.11
N SER A 41 11.61 4.96 -10.46
CA SER A 41 12.09 3.62 -10.75
C SER A 41 11.38 2.51 -9.96
N TYR A 42 10.38 2.83 -9.15
CA TYR A 42 9.69 1.80 -8.36
C TYR A 42 9.05 0.72 -9.24
N VAL A 43 8.99 -0.49 -8.70
CA VAL A 43 8.50 -1.69 -9.38
C VAL A 43 7.47 -2.43 -8.51
N PRO A 44 6.50 -3.12 -9.12
CA PRO A 44 5.55 -3.95 -8.38
C PRO A 44 6.26 -5.06 -7.59
N ILE A 45 5.71 -5.42 -6.45
CA ILE A 45 6.19 -6.55 -5.63
C ILE A 45 5.38 -7.80 -5.97
N GLY A 46 6.05 -8.86 -6.41
CA GLY A 46 5.41 -10.15 -6.70
C GLY A 46 4.39 -10.07 -7.83
N ASN A 47 3.27 -10.80 -7.69
CA ASN A 47 2.17 -10.86 -8.66
C ASN A 47 1.00 -9.96 -8.25
N VAL A 48 1.31 -8.82 -7.63
CA VAL A 48 0.28 -7.92 -7.08
C VAL A 48 -0.66 -7.37 -8.14
N VAL A 49 -0.16 -7.12 -9.36
CA VAL A 49 -0.97 -6.59 -10.46
C VAL A 49 -2.04 -7.60 -10.85
N GLU A 50 -1.67 -8.85 -11.04
CA GLU A 50 -2.58 -9.95 -11.38
C GLU A 50 -3.61 -10.16 -10.28
N LYS A 51 -3.17 -10.18 -9.01
CA LYS A 51 -4.05 -10.37 -7.86
C LYS A 51 -5.11 -9.27 -7.75
N LEU A 52 -4.70 -8.01 -7.86
CA LEU A 52 -5.64 -6.89 -7.76
C LEU A 52 -6.60 -6.83 -8.95
N ASN A 53 -6.16 -7.17 -10.15
CA ASN A 53 -7.06 -7.32 -11.30
C ASN A 53 -8.07 -8.46 -11.07
N GLY A 54 -7.63 -9.61 -10.56
CA GLY A 54 -8.52 -10.72 -10.20
C GLY A 54 -9.57 -10.33 -9.15
N TRP A 55 -9.21 -9.51 -8.16
CA TRP A 55 -10.16 -8.96 -7.19
C TRP A 55 -11.13 -7.95 -7.82
N LYS A 56 -10.65 -7.10 -8.74
CA LYS A 56 -11.49 -6.16 -9.50
C LYS A 56 -12.53 -6.90 -10.34
N GLU A 57 -12.16 -7.99 -10.99
CA GLU A 57 -13.06 -8.86 -11.78
C GLU A 57 -14.15 -9.51 -10.90
N GLN A 58 -13.86 -9.74 -9.63
CA GLN A 58 -14.83 -10.23 -8.64
C GLN A 58 -15.74 -9.12 -8.07
N GLY A 59 -15.60 -7.87 -8.56
CA GLY A 59 -16.42 -6.74 -8.15
C GLY A 59 -15.88 -5.96 -6.96
N ALA A 60 -14.59 -6.11 -6.60
CA ALA A 60 -13.95 -5.23 -5.63
C ALA A 60 -13.80 -3.80 -6.18
N GLU A 61 -14.06 -2.81 -5.34
CA GLU A 61 -13.73 -1.41 -5.60
C GLU A 61 -12.34 -1.15 -5.01
N ILE A 62 -11.35 -0.98 -5.89
CA ILE A 62 -9.96 -0.78 -5.51
C ILE A 62 -9.67 0.72 -5.39
N ALA A 63 -9.05 1.11 -4.29
CA ALA A 63 -8.48 2.42 -4.06
C ALA A 63 -7.06 2.29 -3.48
N TYR A 64 -6.25 3.31 -3.71
CA TYR A 64 -4.85 3.35 -3.31
C TYR A 64 -4.61 4.49 -2.31
N LEU A 65 -3.64 4.31 -1.42
CA LEU A 65 -3.17 5.33 -0.50
C LEU A 65 -1.65 5.41 -0.54
N THR A 66 -1.12 6.58 -0.90
CA THR A 66 0.33 6.80 -0.95
C THR A 66 0.85 7.57 0.25
N SER A 67 2.09 7.26 0.63
CA SER A 67 2.86 8.03 1.61
C SER A 67 3.37 9.38 1.06
N ARG A 68 3.30 9.58 -0.26
CA ARG A 68 3.74 10.81 -0.93
C ARG A 68 2.74 11.94 -0.65
N GLN A 69 3.25 13.16 -0.50
CA GLN A 69 2.43 14.34 -0.14
C GLN A 69 2.51 15.48 -1.13
N ASN A 70 3.65 15.64 -1.81
CA ASN A 70 3.77 16.67 -2.83
C ASN A 70 3.19 16.16 -4.15
N PHE A 71 2.70 17.10 -4.95
CA PHE A 71 1.98 16.79 -6.18
C PHE A 71 2.84 16.00 -7.17
N GLU A 72 4.12 16.35 -7.33
CA GLU A 72 5.04 15.68 -8.26
C GLU A 72 5.26 14.21 -7.89
N GLU A 73 5.47 13.90 -6.60
CA GLU A 73 5.63 12.53 -6.12
C GLU A 73 4.32 11.73 -6.22
N VAL A 74 3.17 12.34 -5.93
CA VAL A 74 1.86 11.68 -6.11
C VAL A 74 1.61 11.32 -7.57
N GLU A 75 1.94 12.22 -8.50
CA GLU A 75 1.83 11.98 -9.94
C GLU A 75 2.79 10.88 -10.44
N ILE A 76 3.97 10.74 -9.81
CA ILE A 76 4.85 9.59 -10.07
C ILE A 76 4.12 8.29 -9.73
N ILE A 77 3.53 8.18 -8.53
CA ILE A 77 2.81 6.97 -8.12
C ILE A 77 1.62 6.69 -9.05
N HIS A 78 0.86 7.72 -9.42
CA HIS A 78 -0.22 7.59 -10.40
C HIS A 78 0.28 7.06 -11.75
N THR A 79 1.41 7.58 -12.23
CA THR A 79 2.06 7.11 -13.47
C THR A 79 2.51 5.66 -13.37
N LEU A 80 3.04 5.23 -12.23
CA LEU A 80 3.44 3.84 -12.02
C LEU A 80 2.25 2.87 -12.01
N LEU A 81 1.16 3.24 -11.33
CA LEU A 81 -0.08 2.44 -11.33
C LEU A 81 -0.56 2.21 -12.77
N PHE A 82 -0.57 3.27 -13.59
CA PHE A 82 -0.92 3.18 -15.00
C PHE A 82 0.08 2.34 -15.80
N LYS A 83 1.39 2.62 -15.67
CA LYS A 83 2.48 1.93 -16.39
C LYS A 83 2.45 0.43 -16.18
N TYR A 84 2.22 -0.02 -14.95
CA TYR A 84 2.18 -1.43 -14.59
C TYR A 84 0.78 -2.06 -14.69
N LYS A 85 -0.20 -1.33 -15.22
CA LYS A 85 -1.56 -1.84 -15.48
C LYS A 85 -2.28 -2.35 -14.23
N PHE A 86 -2.10 -1.64 -13.12
CA PHE A 86 -2.94 -1.82 -11.94
C PHE A 86 -4.41 -1.55 -12.30
N PRO A 87 -5.37 -2.22 -11.65
CA PRO A 87 -6.79 -1.94 -11.88
C PRO A 87 -7.10 -0.48 -11.57
N GLN A 88 -8.02 0.11 -12.33
CA GLN A 88 -8.41 1.50 -12.12
C GLN A 88 -9.01 1.69 -10.70
N GLY A 89 -8.50 2.70 -10.01
CA GLY A 89 -8.87 3.10 -8.66
C GLY A 89 -8.42 4.52 -8.34
N GLU A 90 -9.06 5.15 -7.37
CA GLU A 90 -8.66 6.48 -6.88
C GLU A 90 -7.36 6.37 -6.07
N LEU A 91 -6.42 7.29 -6.29
CA LEU A 91 -5.20 7.42 -5.50
C LEU A 91 -5.37 8.55 -4.47
N PHE A 92 -5.51 8.15 -3.21
CA PHE A 92 -5.56 9.06 -2.08
C PHE A 92 -4.16 9.37 -1.55
N PHE A 93 -4.04 10.56 -0.97
CA PHE A 93 -2.88 11.00 -0.21
C PHE A 93 -3.35 11.96 0.89
N ARG A 94 -2.55 12.09 1.96
CA ARG A 94 -2.88 12.99 3.07
C ARG A 94 -2.66 14.44 2.68
N LYS A 95 -3.63 15.31 2.99
CA LYS A 95 -3.48 16.77 2.86
C LYS A 95 -2.72 17.35 4.04
N GLN A 96 -2.37 18.65 3.96
CA GLN A 96 -1.71 19.34 5.06
C GLN A 96 -2.57 19.26 6.34
N GLY A 97 -1.98 18.78 7.43
CA GLY A 97 -2.65 18.59 8.72
C GLY A 97 -3.44 17.28 8.83
N GLU A 98 -3.50 16.45 7.78
CA GLU A 98 -4.06 15.10 7.84
C GLU A 98 -2.97 14.07 8.18
N GLU A 99 -3.38 13.07 8.95
CA GLU A 99 -2.70 11.79 9.11
C GLU A 99 -3.32 10.75 8.17
N TYR A 100 -2.64 9.63 7.93
CA TYR A 100 -3.20 8.58 7.06
C TYR A 100 -4.50 7.99 7.60
N LYS A 101 -4.67 7.95 8.94
CA LYS A 101 -5.93 7.53 9.56
C LYS A 101 -7.10 8.40 9.06
N ASP A 102 -6.90 9.70 8.88
CA ASP A 102 -7.99 10.62 8.51
C ASP A 102 -8.48 10.33 7.09
N VAL A 103 -7.55 9.95 6.21
CA VAL A 103 -7.86 9.52 4.85
C VAL A 103 -8.61 8.19 4.85
N ALA A 104 -8.13 7.19 5.59
CA ALA A 104 -8.79 5.88 5.71
C ALA A 104 -10.18 6.00 6.35
N GLU A 105 -10.32 6.85 7.37
CA GLU A 105 -11.59 7.13 8.05
C GLU A 105 -12.59 7.91 7.19
N ARG A 106 -12.12 8.78 6.29
CA ARG A 106 -12.98 9.46 5.32
C ARG A 106 -13.46 8.50 4.24
N PHE A 107 -12.57 7.63 3.75
CA PHE A 107 -12.90 6.67 2.70
C PHE A 107 -13.76 5.50 3.21
N MET A 108 -13.59 5.10 4.48
CA MET A 108 -14.25 3.96 5.13
C MET A 108 -14.21 2.69 4.26
N PRO A 109 -13.01 2.10 4.04
CA PRO A 109 -12.93 0.86 3.29
C PRO A 109 -13.54 -0.31 4.07
N ASP A 110 -13.98 -1.35 3.36
CA ASP A 110 -14.32 -2.63 4.02
C ASP A 110 -13.03 -3.34 4.46
N ILE A 111 -11.95 -3.20 3.67
CA ILE A 111 -10.62 -3.77 3.92
C ILE A 111 -9.54 -2.70 3.75
N LEU A 112 -8.66 -2.57 4.73
CA LEU A 112 -7.42 -1.80 4.64
C LEU A 112 -6.23 -2.77 4.57
N ILE A 113 -5.48 -2.72 3.47
CA ILE A 113 -4.25 -3.48 3.27
C ILE A 113 -3.06 -2.52 3.37
N GLU A 114 -2.16 -2.78 4.30
CA GLU A 114 -0.95 -2.00 4.51
C GLU A 114 0.20 -2.90 4.97
N ASP A 115 1.42 -2.41 4.83
CA ASP A 115 2.57 -3.12 5.37
C ASP A 115 2.69 -2.95 6.89
N ASP A 116 3.60 -3.72 7.49
CA ASP A 116 3.86 -3.69 8.93
C ASP A 116 4.79 -2.55 9.36
N CYS A 117 5.20 -1.66 8.45
CA CYS A 117 6.03 -0.49 8.72
C CYS A 117 7.34 -0.80 9.51
N GLU A 118 7.93 -1.98 9.33
CA GLU A 118 9.09 -2.45 10.12
C GLU A 118 10.30 -1.49 10.08
N SER A 119 10.48 -0.80 8.96
CA SER A 119 11.59 0.13 8.76
C SER A 119 11.47 1.43 9.54
N ILE A 120 10.25 1.85 9.92
CA ILE A 120 9.99 3.20 10.45
C ILE A 120 9.38 3.24 11.86
N GLY A 121 8.97 2.11 12.44
CA GLY A 121 8.40 2.08 13.79
C GLY A 121 7.39 0.96 14.05
N GLY A 122 7.11 0.14 13.03
CA GLY A 122 6.25 -1.01 13.15
C GLY A 122 4.77 -0.62 13.28
N SER A 123 4.05 -1.38 14.10
CA SER A 123 2.61 -1.20 14.30
C SER A 123 2.18 0.18 14.78
N LEU A 124 3.05 0.96 15.43
CA LEU A 124 2.73 2.32 15.87
C LEU A 124 2.56 3.29 14.70
N GLU A 125 3.24 3.04 13.59
CA GLU A 125 3.21 3.87 12.37
C GLU A 125 2.10 3.43 11.40
N MET A 126 1.52 2.25 11.61
CA MET A 126 0.42 1.75 10.78
C MET A 126 -0.82 2.64 10.88
N THR A 127 -1.48 2.83 9.74
CA THR A 127 -2.71 3.60 9.60
C THR A 127 -3.82 3.02 10.46
N TYR A 128 -4.05 1.70 10.36
CA TYR A 128 -5.10 1.04 11.12
C TYR A 128 -4.92 1.18 12.63
N THR A 129 -3.68 1.22 13.13
CA THR A 129 -3.41 1.41 14.56
C THR A 129 -3.93 2.74 15.08
N ASN A 130 -3.97 3.75 14.22
CA ASN A 130 -4.32 5.11 14.62
C ASN A 130 -5.78 5.49 14.32
N ILE A 131 -6.54 4.66 13.60
CA ILE A 131 -7.97 4.86 13.32
C ILE A 131 -8.82 4.88 14.61
N ASP A 132 -9.87 5.69 14.63
CA ASP A 132 -10.89 5.71 15.69
C ASP A 132 -11.48 4.32 15.98
N SER A 133 -11.65 4.00 17.26
CA SER A 133 -12.00 2.65 17.72
C SER A 133 -13.37 2.17 17.21
N GLU A 134 -14.34 3.04 16.98
CA GLU A 134 -15.65 2.65 16.43
C GLU A 134 -15.60 2.43 14.93
N LYS A 135 -14.72 3.15 14.22
CA LYS A 135 -14.47 2.93 12.79
C LYS A 135 -13.67 1.66 12.55
N LYS A 136 -12.66 1.36 13.38
CA LYS A 136 -11.87 0.11 13.28
C LYS A 136 -12.73 -1.14 13.24
N LYS A 137 -13.78 -1.20 14.06
CA LYS A 137 -14.72 -2.35 14.10
C LYS A 137 -15.41 -2.63 12.76
N LYS A 138 -15.42 -1.67 11.85
CA LYS A 138 -16.04 -1.75 10.52
C LYS A 138 -15.04 -1.98 9.40
N ILE A 139 -13.74 -1.93 9.70
CA ILE A 139 -12.65 -2.04 8.73
C ILE A 139 -11.87 -3.31 9.06
N LYS A 140 -11.82 -4.26 8.13
CA LYS A 140 -10.91 -5.40 8.25
C LYS A 140 -9.49 -4.94 7.92
N SER A 141 -8.60 -5.01 8.91
CA SER A 141 -7.17 -4.76 8.68
C SER A 141 -6.47 -6.02 8.19
N VAL A 142 -5.67 -5.87 7.13
CA VAL A 142 -4.79 -6.90 6.60
C VAL A 142 -3.38 -6.31 6.55
N SER A 143 -2.55 -6.71 7.51
CA SER A 143 -1.14 -6.32 7.52
C SER A 143 -0.34 -7.34 6.71
N VAL A 144 0.43 -6.86 5.74
CA VAL A 144 1.45 -7.64 5.05
C VAL A 144 2.83 -7.26 5.55
N LYS A 145 3.81 -8.14 5.35
CA LYS A 145 5.20 -7.80 5.65
C LYS A 145 5.68 -6.70 4.70
N GLU A 146 6.33 -5.66 5.22
CA GLU A 146 6.99 -4.62 4.42
C GLU A 146 7.94 -5.25 3.39
N PHE A 147 7.79 -4.82 2.13
CA PHE A 147 8.44 -5.35 0.93
C PHE A 147 8.19 -6.84 0.64
N GLY A 148 7.27 -7.48 1.34
CA GLY A 148 6.88 -8.87 1.17
C GLY A 148 5.83 -9.10 0.10
N GLY A 149 5.15 -8.04 -0.34
CA GLY A 149 4.04 -8.13 -1.29
C GLY A 149 2.83 -8.86 -0.70
N MET A 150 1.91 -9.24 -1.58
CA MET A 150 0.60 -9.74 -1.17
C MET A 150 0.19 -11.06 -1.84
N ASP A 151 1.15 -11.78 -2.43
CA ASP A 151 0.91 -13.04 -3.16
C ASP A 151 0.23 -14.11 -2.28
N HIS A 152 0.50 -14.10 -0.97
CA HIS A 152 -0.05 -15.03 0.01
C HIS A 152 -1.50 -14.73 0.44
N LEU A 153 -2.05 -13.58 0.05
CA LEU A 153 -3.44 -13.23 0.33
C LEU A 153 -4.38 -14.06 -0.56
N PRO A 154 -5.63 -14.31 -0.14
CA PRO A 154 -6.55 -15.15 -0.90
C PRO A 154 -6.86 -14.57 -2.28
N ASP A 155 -7.06 -15.45 -3.26
CA ASP A 155 -7.47 -15.03 -4.61
C ASP A 155 -8.96 -14.67 -4.66
N ASN A 156 -9.80 -15.31 -3.83
CA ASN A 156 -11.22 -14.99 -3.72
C ASN A 156 -11.46 -13.91 -2.66
N ILE A 157 -12.05 -12.77 -3.07
CA ILE A 157 -12.30 -11.65 -2.16
C ILE A 157 -13.27 -12.00 -1.02
N GLN A 158 -14.12 -13.01 -1.20
CA GLN A 158 -15.06 -13.44 -0.17
C GLN A 158 -14.38 -14.16 0.98
N GLU A 159 -13.14 -14.62 0.84
CA GLU A 159 -12.34 -15.20 1.93
C GLU A 159 -11.85 -14.13 2.92
N PHE A 160 -12.02 -12.85 2.59
CA PHE A 160 -11.88 -11.75 3.55
C PHE A 160 -13.15 -11.50 4.38
N SER A 161 -14.25 -12.22 4.17
CA SER A 161 -15.48 -12.04 4.97
C SER A 161 -15.37 -12.64 6.38
#